data_AF-A0A6P9BBX6-F1
#
_entry.id   AF-A0A6P9BBX6-F1
#
_cell.length_a   1.000
_cell.length_b   1.000
_cell.length_c   1.000
_cell.angle_alpha   90.00
_cell.angle_beta   90.00
_cell.angle_gamma   90.00
#
_symmetry.space_group_name_H-M   'P 1'
#
loop_
_entity.id
_entity.type
_entity.pdbx_description
1 polymer ?
#
loop_
_entity_poly.entity_id
_entity_poly.type
_entity_poly.pdbx_seq_one_letter_code
_entity_poly.pdbx_strand_id
1 'polypeptide(L)'
;MKQLRAENVQLQQQLALLAAQMAQLQAHAAPPPHRKCPVAVPDKFDGNQAMFPAFLGQCHFFISLRAEDFPTDWDKVGFMISLLSGSAARWATPLLVQASPLLDNFRGFCDYLRFLYEDPIKTQTATQRLKTLKQGWQPL
;
A
#
# COMPACT_ATOMS: atom_id res chain seq x y z
N MET A 1 -31.25 -51.82 10.55
CA MET A 1 -32.11 -50.62 10.64
C MET A 1 -31.86 -49.77 11.90
N LYS A 2 -31.86 -50.32 13.12
CA LYS A 2 -31.61 -49.51 14.34
C LYS A 2 -30.18 -48.96 14.43
N GLN A 3 -29.18 -49.77 14.08
CA GLN A 3 -27.77 -49.37 14.10
C GLN A 3 -27.44 -48.27 13.09
N LEU A 4 -27.92 -48.41 11.85
CA LEU A 4 -27.76 -47.39 10.81
C LEU A 4 -28.43 -46.04 11.18
N ARG A 5 -29.53 -46.08 11.94
CA ARG A 5 -30.17 -44.88 12.49
C ARG A 5 -29.32 -44.23 13.59
N ALA A 6 -28.73 -45.03 14.47
CA ALA A 6 -27.85 -44.53 15.52
C ALA A 6 -26.59 -43.88 14.93
N GLU A 7 -25.99 -44.49 13.91
CA GLU A 7 -24.84 -43.94 13.19
C GLU A 7 -25.19 -42.64 12.47
N ASN A 8 -26.36 -42.57 11.83
CA ASN A 8 -26.83 -41.33 11.20
C ASN A 8 -27.00 -40.19 12.21
N VAL A 9 -27.58 -40.48 13.38
CA VAL A 9 -27.73 -39.49 14.45
C VAL A 9 -26.36 -39.03 14.96
N GLN A 10 -25.41 -39.94 15.12
CA GLN A 10 -24.05 -39.61 15.55
C GLN A 10 -23.30 -38.74 14.54
N LEU A 11 -23.39 -39.05 13.25
CA LEU A 11 -22.83 -38.25 12.15
C LEU A 11 -23.45 -36.85 12.11
N GLN A 12 -24.77 -36.75 12.25
CA GLN A 12 -25.47 -35.46 12.31
C GLN A 12 -25.01 -34.62 13.51
N GLN A 13 -24.76 -35.25 14.65
CA GLN A 13 -24.26 -34.58 15.84
C GLN A 13 -22.83 -34.04 15.65
N GLN A 14 -21.95 -34.82 15.00
CA GLN A 14 -20.60 -34.36 14.66
C GLN A 14 -20.60 -33.17 13.69
N LEU A 15 -21.47 -33.21 12.67
CA LEU A 15 -21.63 -32.08 11.74
C LEU A 15 -22.13 -30.82 12.46
N ALA A 16 -23.08 -30.96 13.39
CA ALA A 16 -23.58 -29.84 14.18
C ALA A 16 -22.49 -29.21 15.06
N LEU A 17 -21.65 -30.03 15.69
CA LEU A 17 -20.51 -29.55 16.49
C LEU A 17 -19.47 -28.82 15.62
N LEU A 18 -19.14 -29.38 14.46
CA LEU A 18 -18.18 -28.76 13.55
C LEU A 18 -18.71 -27.42 13.00
N ALA A 19 -19.99 -27.37 12.63
CA ALA A 19 -20.64 -26.14 12.19
C ALA A 19 -20.66 -25.06 13.28
N ALA A 20 -20.93 -25.43 14.54
CA ALA A 20 -20.87 -24.50 15.66
C ALA A 20 -19.45 -23.95 15.88
N GLN A 21 -18.42 -24.80 15.75
CA GLN A 21 -17.02 -24.37 15.85
C GLN A 21 -16.62 -23.42 14.71
N MET A 22 -17.08 -23.69 13.48
CA MET A 22 -16.88 -22.78 12.34
C MET A 22 -17.57 -21.43 12.56
N ALA A 23 -18.80 -21.42 13.08
CA ALA A 23 -19.52 -20.20 13.39
C ALA A 23 -18.82 -19.38 14.49
N GLN A 24 -18.24 -20.03 15.50
CA GLN A 24 -17.44 -19.35 16.51
C GLN A 24 -16.15 -18.75 15.91
N LEU A 25 -15.44 -19.46 15.04
CA LEU A 25 -14.26 -18.91 14.37
C LEU A 25 -14.60 -17.70 13.48
N GLN A 26 -15.74 -17.73 12.78
CA GLN A 26 -16.23 -16.61 11.98
C GLN A 26 -16.67 -15.41 12.83
N ALA A 27 -17.27 -15.63 14.00
CA ALA A 27 -17.67 -14.56 14.90
C ALA A 27 -16.48 -13.75 15.46
N HIS A 28 -15.30 -14.38 15.62
CA HIS A 28 -14.06 -13.70 15.99
C HIS A 28 -13.34 -13.07 14.79
N ALA A 29 -13.63 -13.52 13.57
CA ALA A 29 -13.24 -12.86 12.34
C ALA A 29 -14.22 -11.72 12.02
N ALA A 30 -14.32 -10.72 12.90
CA ALA A 30 -14.96 -9.47 12.52
C ALA A 30 -14.21 -8.94 11.27
N PRO A 31 -14.91 -8.59 10.18
CA PRO A 31 -14.26 -7.88 9.09
C PRO A 31 -13.56 -6.66 9.70
N PRO A 32 -12.29 -6.38 9.35
CA PRO A 32 -11.61 -5.22 9.88
C PRO A 32 -12.53 -4.02 9.68
N PRO A 33 -12.74 -3.16 10.68
CA PRO A 33 -13.59 -2.00 10.52
C PRO A 33 -13.06 -1.24 9.32
N HIS A 34 -13.80 -1.25 8.21
CA HIS A 34 -13.47 -0.50 7.02
C HIS A 34 -13.42 0.96 7.43
N ARG A 35 -12.23 1.44 7.80
CA ARG A 35 -12.03 2.83 8.14
C ARG A 35 -12.30 3.56 6.84
N LYS A 36 -13.47 4.19 6.78
CA LYS A 36 -13.77 5.28 5.85
C LYS A 36 -12.85 6.44 6.21
N CYS A 37 -11.55 6.28 6.05
CA CYS A 37 -10.64 7.40 5.94
C CYS A 37 -10.77 7.81 4.47
N PRO A 38 -11.46 8.92 4.14
CA PRO A 38 -11.54 9.40 2.77
C PRO A 38 -10.18 10.02 2.44
N VAL A 39 -9.15 9.19 2.35
CA VAL A 39 -7.86 9.60 1.84
C VAL A 39 -8.05 9.74 0.34
N ALA A 40 -7.89 10.95 -0.17
CA ALA A 40 -7.90 11.17 -1.61
C ALA A 40 -6.79 10.33 -2.25
N VAL A 41 -7.15 9.64 -3.34
CA VAL A 41 -6.15 8.94 -4.16
C VAL A 41 -5.17 9.99 -4.70
N PRO A 42 -3.85 9.74 -4.67
CA PRO A 42 -2.86 10.66 -5.22
C PRO A 42 -3.11 10.97 -6.69
N ASP A 43 -2.68 12.15 -7.13
CA ASP A 43 -2.79 12.55 -8.52
C ASP A 43 -1.87 11.72 -9.44
N LYS A 44 -2.26 11.60 -10.70
CA LYS A 44 -1.41 10.92 -11.70
C LYS A 44 -0.12 11.72 -11.94
N PHE A 45 0.99 11.01 -12.12
CA PHE A 45 2.31 11.58 -12.36
C PHE A 45 2.79 11.33 -13.79
N ASP A 46 2.97 12.40 -14.55
CA ASP A 46 3.35 12.35 -15.98
C ASP A 46 4.86 12.36 -16.23
N GLY A 47 5.66 12.60 -15.18
CA GLY A 47 7.10 12.79 -15.23
C GLY A 47 7.57 14.22 -14.92
N ASN A 48 6.67 15.17 -14.60
CA ASN A 48 7.05 16.52 -14.22
C ASN A 48 7.81 16.57 -12.88
N GLN A 49 9.14 16.76 -12.95
CA GLN A 49 10.03 16.82 -11.79
C GLN A 49 9.58 17.79 -10.69
N ALA A 50 8.92 18.91 -11.03
CA ALA A 50 8.43 19.86 -10.03
C ALA A 50 7.32 19.27 -9.13
N MET A 51 6.54 18.33 -9.67
CA MET A 51 5.45 17.64 -8.96
C MET A 51 5.91 16.36 -8.27
N PHE A 52 7.12 15.89 -8.55
CA PHE A 52 7.63 14.61 -8.04
C PHE A 52 7.64 14.51 -6.50
N PRO A 53 8.11 15.52 -5.74
CA PRO A 53 8.08 15.44 -4.27
C PRO A 53 6.65 15.30 -3.71
N ALA A 54 5.68 15.99 -4.32
CA ALA A 54 4.28 15.91 -3.91
C ALA A 54 3.70 14.52 -4.22
N PHE A 55 3.94 14.01 -5.44
CA PHE A 55 3.52 12.66 -5.84
C PHE A 55 4.07 11.59 -4.90
N LEU A 56 5.39 11.59 -4.65
CA LEU A 56 6.03 10.58 -3.80
C LEU A 56 5.50 10.65 -2.36
N GLY A 57 5.33 11.86 -1.81
CA GLY A 57 4.77 12.08 -0.49
C GLY A 57 3.34 11.60 -0.35
N GLN A 58 2.48 11.92 -1.32
CA GLN A 58 1.08 11.47 -1.36
C GLN A 58 0.99 9.94 -1.46
N CYS A 59 1.81 9.30 -2.30
CA CYS A 59 1.88 7.85 -2.40
C CYS A 59 2.26 7.19 -1.08
N HIS A 60 3.33 7.65 -0.43
CA HIS A 60 3.74 7.12 0.88
C HIS A 60 2.65 7.30 1.94
N PHE A 61 1.99 8.46 1.97
CA PHE A 61 0.95 8.73 2.93
C PHE A 61 -0.28 7.85 2.70
N PHE A 62 -0.71 7.70 1.44
CA PHE A 62 -1.84 6.84 1.07
C PHE A 62 -1.59 5.38 1.46
N ILE A 63 -0.42 4.84 1.12
CA ILE A 63 -0.03 3.46 1.48
C ILE A 63 0.01 3.31 3.00
N SER A 64 0.55 4.29 3.73
CA SER A 64 0.64 4.24 5.20
C SER A 64 -0.73 4.22 5.87
N LEU A 65 -1.69 4.98 5.33
CA LEU A 65 -3.06 5.03 5.85
C LEU A 65 -3.87 3.76 5.52
N ARG A 66 -3.45 3.01 4.50
CA ARG A 66 -4.12 1.81 4.00
C ARG A 66 -3.18 0.62 3.94
N ALA A 67 -2.32 0.46 4.96
CA ALA A 67 -1.28 -0.56 4.97
C ALA A 67 -1.83 -2.00 4.80
N GLU A 68 -3.07 -2.24 5.24
CA GLU A 68 -3.79 -3.51 5.05
C GLU A 68 -4.10 -3.85 3.59
N ASP A 69 -4.23 -2.85 2.71
CA ASP A 69 -4.45 -3.05 1.27
C ASP A 69 -3.14 -3.25 0.49
N PHE A 70 -1.99 -3.02 1.12
CA PHE A 70 -0.66 -3.11 0.51
C PHE A 70 0.28 -4.03 1.31
N PRO A 71 -0.08 -5.32 1.50
CA PRO A 71 0.70 -6.23 2.33
C PRO A 71 2.08 -6.55 1.76
N THR A 72 2.26 -6.44 0.43
CA THR A 72 3.53 -6.75 -0.24
C THR A 72 4.15 -5.52 -0.90
N ASP A 73 5.44 -5.61 -1.21
CA ASP A 73 6.11 -4.57 -2.00
C ASP A 73 5.57 -4.49 -3.43
N TRP A 74 5.18 -5.64 -4.01
CA TRP A 74 4.47 -5.70 -5.28
C TRP A 74 3.21 -4.83 -5.30
N ASP A 75 2.38 -4.91 -4.24
CA ASP A 75 1.14 -4.13 -4.16
C ASP A 75 1.43 -2.62 -4.13
N LYS A 76 2.46 -2.21 -3.38
CA LYS A 76 2.88 -0.80 -3.26
C LYS A 76 3.44 -0.27 -4.58
N VAL A 77 4.31 -1.05 -5.23
CA VAL A 77 4.91 -0.67 -6.51
C VAL A 77 3.85 -0.66 -7.61
N GLY A 78 2.97 -1.66 -7.66
CA GLY A 78 1.84 -1.72 -8.58
C GLY A 78 0.93 -0.50 -8.45
N PHE A 79 0.61 -0.09 -7.22
CA PHE A 79 -0.13 1.14 -6.97
C PHE A 79 0.58 2.37 -7.53
N MET A 80 1.85 2.58 -7.22
CA MET A 80 2.60 3.72 -7.77
C MET A 80 2.65 3.71 -9.29
N ILE A 81 2.87 2.54 -9.91
CA ILE A 81 2.87 2.39 -11.37
C ILE A 81 1.50 2.73 -11.97
N SER A 82 0.39 2.35 -11.32
CA SER A 82 -0.98 2.67 -11.79
C SER A 82 -1.27 4.18 -11.84
N LEU A 83 -0.54 4.96 -11.04
CA LEU A 83 -0.61 6.41 -10.99
C LEU A 83 0.34 7.09 -11.99
N LEU A 84 1.25 6.35 -12.62
CA LEU A 84 2.09 6.91 -13.67
C LEU A 84 1.27 7.17 -14.94
N SER A 85 1.63 8.25 -15.64
CA SER A 85 1.06 8.62 -16.93
C SER A 85 2.17 9.16 -17.84
N GLY A 86 1.83 9.46 -19.10
CA GLY A 86 2.72 10.16 -20.02
C GLY A 86 4.11 9.52 -20.17
N SER A 87 5.15 10.28 -19.82
CA SER A 87 6.54 9.83 -19.94
C SER A 87 6.94 8.84 -18.83
N ALA A 88 6.43 9.02 -17.62
CA ALA A 88 6.70 8.12 -16.50
C ALA A 88 6.11 6.73 -16.72
N ALA A 89 4.90 6.64 -17.27
CA ALA A 89 4.30 5.34 -17.61
C ALA A 89 5.14 4.59 -18.66
N ARG A 90 5.63 5.29 -19.69
CA ARG A 90 6.50 4.71 -20.73
C ARG A 90 7.81 4.14 -20.16
N TRP A 91 8.37 4.80 -19.14
CA TRP A 91 9.54 4.29 -18.43
C TRP A 91 9.23 3.02 -17.63
N ALA A 92 8.04 2.92 -17.03
CA ALA A 92 7.65 1.75 -16.23
C ALA A 92 7.23 0.54 -17.08
N THR A 93 6.73 0.73 -18.31
CA THR A 93 6.31 -0.34 -19.22
C THR A 93 7.30 -1.51 -19.33
N PRO A 94 8.60 -1.30 -19.64
CA PRO A 94 9.55 -2.41 -19.74
C PRO A 94 9.74 -3.18 -18.43
N LEU A 95 9.61 -2.53 -17.27
CA LEU A 95 9.69 -3.20 -15.97
C LEU A 95 8.56 -4.23 -15.81
N LEU A 96 7.34 -3.86 -16.23
CA LEU A 96 6.17 -4.74 -16.20
C LEU A 96 6.30 -5.90 -17.19
N VAL A 97 6.68 -5.61 -18.44
CA VAL A 97 6.80 -6.62 -19.50
C VAL A 97 7.85 -7.67 -19.16
N GLN A 98 8.94 -7.27 -18.50
CA GLN A 98 10.05 -8.15 -18.15
C GLN A 98 9.92 -8.75 -16.75
N ALA A 99 8.85 -8.47 -16.01
CA ALA A 99 8.68 -8.84 -14.61
C ALA A 99 9.95 -8.53 -13.78
N SER A 100 10.41 -7.28 -13.88
CA SER A 100 11.65 -6.84 -13.23
C SER A 100 11.59 -7.11 -11.73
N PRO A 101 12.69 -7.59 -11.10
CA PRO A 101 12.74 -7.76 -9.64
C PRO A 101 12.57 -6.44 -8.88
N LEU A 102 12.68 -5.29 -9.57
CA LEU A 102 12.38 -3.99 -9.02
C LEU A 102 10.89 -3.85 -8.62
N LEU A 103 9.99 -4.63 -9.23
CA LEU A 103 8.57 -4.63 -8.91
C LEU A 103 8.28 -5.19 -7.51
N ASP A 104 9.13 -6.08 -7.01
CA ASP A 104 9.04 -6.67 -5.66
C ASP A 104 9.94 -5.96 -4.63
N ASN A 105 10.51 -4.79 -4.99
CA ASN A 105 11.39 -4.03 -4.11
C ASN A 105 10.92 -2.56 -4.05
N PHE A 106 10.03 -2.28 -3.11
CA PHE A 106 9.41 -0.96 -3.01
C PHE A 106 10.45 0.14 -2.75
N ARG A 107 11.42 -0.13 -1.86
CA ARG A 107 12.46 0.84 -1.55
C ARG A 107 13.35 1.13 -2.77
N GLY A 108 13.80 0.08 -3.47
CA GLY A 108 14.59 0.23 -4.68
C GLY A 108 13.83 1.01 -5.75
N PHE A 109 12.54 0.74 -5.92
CA PHE A 109 11.69 1.47 -6.86
C PHE A 109 11.61 2.96 -6.53
N CYS A 110 11.39 3.33 -5.25
CA CYS A 110 11.39 4.72 -4.82
C CYS A 110 12.75 5.40 -5.04
N ASP A 111 13.85 4.71 -4.79
CA ASP A 111 15.21 5.25 -5.00
C ASP A 111 15.48 5.52 -6.49
N TYR A 112 15.04 4.62 -7.38
CA TYR A 112 15.11 4.85 -8.83
C TYR A 112 14.26 6.05 -9.27
N LEU A 113 13.03 6.17 -8.75
CA LEU A 113 12.20 7.33 -9.05
C LEU A 113 12.83 8.64 -8.58
N ARG A 114 13.44 8.66 -7.40
CA ARG A 114 14.21 9.82 -6.92
C ARG A 114 15.36 10.14 -7.85
N PHE A 115 16.13 9.14 -8.26
CA PHE A 115 17.22 9.34 -9.21
C PHE A 115 16.75 9.96 -10.55
N LEU A 116 15.57 9.58 -11.03
CA LEU A 116 15.04 10.07 -12.31
C LEU A 116 14.41 11.46 -12.23
N TYR A 117 13.73 11.76 -11.12
CA TYR A 117 12.82 12.90 -11.05
C TYR A 117 13.10 13.89 -9.92
N GLU A 118 13.94 13.54 -8.95
CA GLU A 118 14.33 14.46 -7.88
C GLU A 118 15.44 15.41 -8.38
N ASP A 119 15.20 16.71 -8.22
CA ASP A 119 16.19 17.73 -8.53
C ASP A 119 17.20 17.84 -7.36
N PRO A 120 18.48 17.48 -7.57
CA PRO A 120 19.49 17.46 -6.50
C PRO A 120 19.73 18.85 -5.87
N ILE A 121 19.40 19.94 -6.55
CA ILE A 121 19.67 21.32 -6.08
C ILE A 121 18.54 21.84 -5.17
N LYS A 122 17.29 21.42 -5.41
CA LYS A 122 16.11 21.92 -4.68
C LYS A 122 15.94 21.29 -3.30
N THR A 123 16.29 20.01 -3.14
CA THR A 123 16.22 19.31 -1.84
C THR A 123 17.14 19.94 -0.80
N GLN A 124 18.33 20.41 -1.21
CA GLN A 124 19.27 21.09 -0.33
C GLN A 124 18.74 22.46 0.12
N THR A 125 18.14 23.22 -0.80
CA THR A 125 17.59 24.56 -0.51
C THR A 125 16.36 24.49 0.40
N ALA A 126 15.45 23.51 0.20
CA ALA A 126 14.28 23.31 1.06
C ALA A 126 14.68 22.90 2.49
N THR A 127 15.66 22.01 2.61
CA THR A 127 16.20 21.58 3.91
C THR A 127 16.88 22.74 4.65
N GLN A 128 17.65 23.57 3.94
CA GLN A 128 18.27 24.76 4.51
C GLN A 128 17.22 25.78 4.98
N ARG A 129 16.17 26.02 4.19
CA ARG A 129 15.06 26.91 4.57
C ARG A 129 14.27 26.40 5.78
N LEU A 130 14.02 25.09 5.87
CA LEU A 130 13.38 24.50 7.05
C LEU A 130 14.26 24.62 8.31
N LYS A 131 15.58 24.47 8.17
CA LYS A 131 16.53 24.66 9.27
C LYS A 131 16.60 26.12 9.72
N THR A 132 16.64 27.09 8.80
CA THR A 132 16.65 28.51 9.16
C THR A 132 15.32 28.97 9.78
N LEU A 133 14.18 28.43 9.33
CA LEU A 133 12.88 28.68 9.97
C LEU A 133 12.82 28.15 11.41
N LYS A 134 13.45 27.01 11.71
CA LYS A 134 13.53 26.48 13.08
C LYS A 134 14.48 27.27 13.99
N GLN A 135 15.42 28.04 13.44
CA GLN A 135 16.38 28.83 14.22
C GLN A 135 15.94 30.28 14.45
N GLY A 136 14.85 30.74 13.81
CA GLY A 136 14.32 32.10 13.95
C GLY A 136 13.50 32.37 15.23
N TRP A 137 13.38 31.41 16.15
CA TRP A 137 12.65 31.58 17.41
C TRP A 137 13.59 31.41 18.61
N GLN A 138 14.39 32.46 18.87
CA GLN A 138 14.93 32.73 20.20
C GLN A 138 14.38 34.10 20.63
N PRO A 139 13.37 34.15 21.53
CA PRO A 139 13.07 35.39 22.21
C PRO A 139 14.24 35.74 23.15
N LEU A 140 14.61 37.02 23.15
CA LEU A 140 15.56 37.63 24.08
C LEU A 140 15.06 37.53 25.53
#